data_AF-A0AAZ1WVB2-F1
#
_entry.id   AF-A0AAZ1WVB2-F1
#
_cell.length_a   1.000
_cell.length_b   1.000
_cell.length_c   1.000
_cell.angle_alpha   90.00
_cell.angle_beta   90.00
_cell.angle_gamma   90.00
#
_symmetry.space_group_name_H-M   'P 1'
#
loop_
_entity.id
_entity.type
_entity.pdbx_description
1 polymer ?
#
loop_
_entity_poly.entity_id
_entity_poly.type
_entity_poly.pdbx_seq_one_letter_code
_entity_poly.pdbx_strand_id
1 'polypeptide(L)'
;MSDSIQTKRRRTDPQTILCDMCTEDRKPAKKTCMKCEISMCVQHLQAHLTTPVLLQTHPLTEPMALCGNTKCSQHGKLLEYYCLDDMTCVCVSCAIEDQHRLHNMKTFSTAHKELLEKLKAEQLILQEKTDDEDVSLEKWEKSEREKLGRCSVRLIEAVTKLRDISLTSVQSSVSARMVSLKTSKSSMEAAQKEKDTFRFLQMYSQVHQDVEKAKAVDLRKGLEPGSHRDKLVEEMRQNGEKMVKQASQFWGSLLTLVDPEHHQELVPTDSHLIFEPQSLGPGMSLSKDKRKVFHNSYLGQCCATLLI
;
A
#
# COMPACT_ATOMS: atom_id res chain seq x y z
N MET A 1 1.53 -25.70 25.88
CA MET A 1 2.39 -25.04 26.89
C MET A 1 3.78 -25.06 26.32
N SER A 2 4.14 -23.98 25.63
CA SER A 2 5.41 -23.84 24.93
C SER A 2 5.84 -22.40 25.16
N ASP A 3 6.56 -22.22 26.27
CA ASP A 3 7.12 -20.96 26.71
C ASP A 3 8.38 -20.58 25.92
N SER A 4 8.68 -19.29 25.95
CA SER A 4 9.92 -18.61 25.53
C SER A 4 9.87 -18.13 24.06
N ILE A 5 10.17 -16.88 23.72
CA ILE A 5 11.17 -15.97 24.28
C ILE A 5 10.65 -14.53 24.08
N GLN A 6 10.22 -13.87 25.16
CA GLN A 6 10.05 -12.42 25.16
C GLN A 6 11.44 -11.80 25.34
N THR A 7 11.98 -11.23 24.26
CA THR A 7 13.15 -10.36 24.26
C THR A 7 12.86 -9.14 25.13
N LYS A 8 13.21 -9.24 26.41
CA LYS A 8 13.19 -8.17 27.39
C LYS A 8 14.19 -7.11 26.94
N ARG A 9 13.69 -6.04 26.30
CA ARG A 9 14.46 -4.81 26.03
C ARG A 9 15.17 -4.42 27.32
N ARG A 10 16.51 -4.50 27.30
CA ARG A 10 17.37 -4.13 28.42
C ARG A 10 17.23 -2.61 28.59
N ARG A 11 16.36 -2.20 29.53
CA ARG A 11 16.40 -0.85 30.08
C ARG A 11 17.82 -0.67 30.63
N THR A 12 18.61 0.20 30.03
CA THR A 12 19.87 0.67 30.60
C THR A 12 19.52 1.32 31.93
N ASP A 13 19.84 0.62 33.02
CA ASP A 13 19.86 1.15 34.37
C ASP A 13 20.70 2.45 34.36
N PRO A 14 20.25 3.59 34.93
CA PRO A 14 21.07 4.78 34.98
C PRO A 14 22.38 4.43 35.70
N GLN A 15 23.51 4.56 35.01
CA GLN A 15 24.83 4.32 35.60
C GLN A 15 24.93 5.12 36.90
N THR A 16 25.08 4.43 38.03
CA THR A 16 25.26 5.09 39.32
C THR A 16 26.59 5.83 39.29
N ILE A 17 26.53 7.16 39.34
CA ILE A 17 27.73 7.99 39.33
C ILE A 17 28.44 7.85 40.66
N LEU A 18 29.72 7.53 40.60
CA LEU A 18 30.56 7.27 41.76
C LEU A 18 31.30 8.54 42.20
N CYS A 19 31.76 8.55 43.44
CA CYS A 19 32.56 9.65 43.95
C CYS A 19 33.98 9.64 43.36
N ASP A 20 34.41 10.79 42.86
CA ASP A 20 35.75 10.97 42.25
C ASP A 20 36.88 11.10 43.28
N MET A 21 36.53 11.46 44.51
CA MET A 21 37.48 11.75 45.60
C MET A 21 37.78 10.52 46.47
N CYS A 22 37.05 9.41 46.29
CA CYS A 22 37.31 8.17 47.03
C CYS A 22 38.52 7.44 46.43
N THR A 23 39.54 7.19 47.25
CA THR A 23 40.75 6.45 46.86
C THR A 23 40.53 4.95 46.78
N GLU A 24 39.69 4.39 47.65
CA GLU A 24 39.31 2.97 47.69
C GLU A 24 37.79 2.85 47.91
N ASP A 25 37.16 1.78 47.39
CA ASP A 25 35.71 1.52 47.47
C ASP A 25 34.83 2.75 47.14
N ARG A 26 34.86 3.18 45.88
CA ARG A 26 34.14 4.38 45.43
C ARG A 26 32.65 4.29 45.74
N LYS A 27 32.20 5.17 46.64
CA LYS A 27 30.79 5.26 47.07
C LYS A 27 29.95 6.00 46.02
N PRO A 28 28.63 5.74 45.94
CA PRO A 28 27.72 6.54 45.11
C PRO A 28 27.79 8.03 45.45
N ALA A 29 27.93 8.86 44.42
CA ALA A 29 27.88 10.31 44.58
C ALA A 29 26.47 10.78 44.97
N LYS A 30 26.40 11.87 45.71
CA LYS A 30 25.15 12.53 46.13
C LYS A 30 24.94 13.89 45.46
N LYS A 31 26.02 14.58 45.09
CA LYS A 31 25.98 15.82 44.31
C LYS A 31 27.21 15.93 43.43
N THR A 32 27.09 16.71 42.35
CA THR A 32 28.21 17.16 41.53
C THR A 32 28.43 18.64 41.77
N CYS A 33 29.67 19.06 42.01
CA CYS A 33 30.02 20.47 42.05
C CYS A 33 30.34 20.94 40.63
N MET A 34 29.56 21.87 40.10
CA MET A 34 29.74 22.38 38.74
C MET A 34 31.03 23.21 38.58
N LYS A 35 31.51 23.82 39.66
CA LYS A 35 32.73 24.63 39.67
C LYS A 35 34.00 23.78 39.77
N CYS A 36 33.98 22.75 40.63
CA CYS A 36 35.09 21.81 40.79
C CYS A 36 35.09 20.69 39.75
N GLU A 37 33.99 20.48 39.04
CA GLU A 37 33.81 19.39 38.07
C GLU A 37 34.09 18.02 38.71
N ILE A 38 33.58 17.81 39.94
CA ILE A 38 33.71 16.57 40.70
C ILE A 38 32.36 16.11 41.27
N SER A 39 32.11 14.81 41.23
CA SER A 39 31.00 14.13 41.89
C SER A 39 31.45 13.58 43.25
N MET A 40 30.67 13.87 44.30
CA MET A 40 31.06 13.62 45.69
C MET A 40 30.04 12.76 46.44
N CYS A 41 30.52 11.74 47.18
CA CYS A 41 29.72 11.04 48.18
C CYS A 41 29.46 11.94 49.40
N VAL A 42 28.60 11.50 50.32
CA VAL A 42 28.21 12.28 51.52
C VAL A 42 29.42 12.86 52.27
N GLN A 43 30.46 12.04 52.47
CA GLN A 43 31.65 12.43 53.21
C GLN A 43 32.44 13.55 52.51
N HIS A 44 32.66 13.43 51.19
CA HIS A 44 33.39 14.44 50.43
C HIS A 44 32.54 15.69 50.12
N LEU A 45 31.21 15.55 50.11
CA LEU A 45 30.27 16.65 49.96
C LEU A 45 30.23 17.54 51.22
N GLN A 46 30.57 17.00 52.39
CA GLN A 46 30.46 17.72 53.66
C GLN A 46 31.21 19.05 53.63
N ALA A 47 32.44 19.10 53.11
CA ALA A 47 33.23 20.34 53.02
C ALA A 47 32.52 21.44 52.21
N HIS A 48 31.80 21.05 51.15
CA HIS A 48 31.02 21.98 50.31
C HIS A 48 29.76 22.50 51.02
N LEU A 49 29.22 21.74 51.98
CA LEU A 49 28.02 22.12 52.73
C LEU A 49 28.34 22.90 54.01
N THR A 50 29.49 22.65 54.64
CA THR A 50 29.83 23.23 55.95
C THR A 50 30.75 24.45 55.86
N THR A 51 31.48 24.63 54.75
CA THR A 51 32.37 25.79 54.57
C THR A 51 31.58 26.94 53.95
N PRO A 52 31.40 28.10 54.63
CA PRO A 52 30.54 29.18 54.13
C PRO A 52 30.91 29.68 52.73
N VAL A 53 32.20 29.79 52.42
CA VAL A 53 32.69 30.24 51.11
C VAL A 53 32.36 29.23 50.01
N LEU A 54 32.54 27.93 50.27
CA LEU A 54 32.24 26.89 49.28
C LEU A 54 30.74 26.78 49.06
N LEU A 55 29.95 26.78 50.14
CA LEU A 55 28.49 26.72 50.08
C LEU A 55 27.90 27.84 49.21
N GLN A 56 28.48 29.05 49.26
CA GLN A 56 28.01 30.20 48.49
C GLN A 56 28.54 30.23 47.05
N THR A 57 29.72 29.65 46.77
CA THR A 57 30.40 29.84 45.48
C THR A 57 30.57 28.57 44.65
N HIS A 58 30.14 27.41 45.16
CA HIS A 58 30.23 26.10 44.50
C HIS A 58 28.82 25.54 44.25
N PRO A 59 28.21 25.80 43.08
CA PRO A 59 26.89 25.27 42.75
C PRO A 59 26.90 23.74 42.73
N LEU A 60 25.96 23.13 43.45
CA LEU A 60 25.79 21.68 43.57
C LEU A 60 24.54 21.23 42.82
N THR A 61 24.69 20.27 41.91
CA THR A 61 23.59 19.64 41.13
C THR A 61 23.46 18.16 41.49
N GLU A 62 22.40 17.51 41.02
CA GLU A 62 22.29 16.05 41.11
C GLU A 62 23.52 15.37 40.48
N PRO A 63 23.92 14.18 40.96
CA PRO A 63 24.99 13.41 40.34
C PRO A 63 24.70 13.27 38.85
N MET A 64 25.56 13.85 38.02
CA MET A 64 25.50 13.70 36.58
C MET A 64 26.91 13.38 36.09
N ALA A 65 27.02 12.51 35.08
CA ALA A 65 28.26 12.42 34.33
C ALA A 65 28.49 13.81 33.74
N LEU A 66 29.64 14.41 34.01
CA LEU A 66 30.03 15.70 33.44
C LEU A 66 30.21 15.52 31.93
N CYS A 67 29.10 15.56 31.20
CA CYS A 67 29.03 15.42 29.77
C CYS A 67 28.87 16.82 29.17
N GLY A 68 29.91 17.30 28.48
CA GLY A 68 29.98 18.64 27.92
C GLY A 68 30.74 19.64 28.80
N ASN A 69 31.17 20.75 28.21
CA ASN A 69 31.92 21.80 28.90
C ASN A 69 30.97 22.58 29.82
N THR A 70 31.20 22.55 31.13
CA THR A 70 30.44 23.36 32.11
C THR A 70 30.94 24.81 32.15
N LYS A 71 32.13 25.06 31.59
CA LYS A 71 32.77 26.37 31.48
C LYS A 71 32.76 26.86 30.04
N CYS A 72 32.55 28.16 29.87
CA CYS A 72 32.70 28.86 28.61
C CYS A 72 34.13 28.68 28.08
N SER A 73 34.24 28.29 26.81
CA SER A 73 35.53 28.10 26.13
C SER A 73 36.32 29.41 25.95
N GLN A 74 35.64 30.55 25.86
CA GLN A 74 36.28 31.85 25.66
C GLN A 74 36.71 32.51 26.97
N HIS A 75 35.86 32.46 28.00
CA HIS A 75 36.10 33.20 29.25
C HIS A 75 36.52 32.31 30.42
N GLY A 76 36.46 30.98 30.29
CA GLY A 76 36.77 30.03 31.36
C GLY A 76 35.82 30.08 32.55
N LYS A 77 34.74 30.88 32.46
CA LYS A 77 33.71 31.05 33.51
C LYS A 77 32.60 30.01 33.36
N LEU A 78 31.91 29.71 34.46
CA LEU A 78 30.79 28.78 34.45
C LEU A 78 29.67 29.27 33.51
N LEU A 79 29.07 28.34 32.77
CA LEU A 79 27.86 28.60 31.98
C LEU A 79 26.67 28.66 32.93
N GLU A 80 25.89 29.74 32.87
CA GLU A 80 24.80 30.02 33.82
C GLU A 80 23.51 30.48 33.13
N TYR A 81 23.61 30.92 31.88
CA TYR A 81 22.51 31.44 31.07
C TYR A 81 22.35 30.64 29.77
N TYR A 82 21.16 30.69 29.20
CA TYR A 82 20.86 30.15 27.88
C TYR A 82 20.41 31.28 26.96
N CYS A 83 21.07 31.42 25.82
CA CYS A 83 20.66 32.31 24.75
C CYS A 83 19.64 31.59 23.87
N LEU A 84 18.39 32.07 23.83
CA LEU A 84 17.33 31.46 23.02
C LEU A 84 17.51 31.71 21.52
N ASP A 85 18.14 32.83 21.17
CA ASP A 85 18.34 33.22 19.77
C ASP A 85 19.43 32.37 19.11
N ASP A 86 20.53 32.12 19.83
CA ASP A 86 21.65 31.28 19.35
C ASP A 86 21.54 29.82 19.79
N MET A 87 20.54 29.47 20.59
CA MET A 87 20.31 28.13 21.16
C MET A 87 21.54 27.53 21.86
N THR A 88 22.22 28.33 22.69
CA THR A 88 23.48 27.93 23.35
C THR A 88 23.55 28.37 24.81
N CYS A 89 24.29 27.61 25.62
CA CYS A 89 24.62 27.96 26.99
C CYS A 89 25.77 28.99 27.00
N VAL A 90 25.62 30.07 27.77
CA VAL A 90 26.59 31.18 27.85
C VAL A 90 26.94 31.51 29.30
N CYS A 91 28.13 32.09 29.51
CA CYS A 91 28.55 32.60 30.83
C CYS A 91 28.17 34.07 31.01
N VAL A 92 28.33 34.59 32.23
CA VAL A 92 28.05 36.00 32.54
C VAL A 92 28.87 37.00 31.70
N SER A 93 30.11 36.64 31.29
CA SER A 93 30.92 37.51 30.43
C SER A 93 30.33 37.61 29.02
N CYS A 94 29.94 36.48 28.41
CA CYS A 94 29.25 36.45 27.12
C CYS A 94 27.98 37.30 27.12
N ALA A 95 27.26 37.36 28.25
CA ALA A 95 26.03 38.12 28.38
C ALA A 95 26.25 39.64 28.42
N ILE A 96 27.42 40.10 28.91
CA ILE A 96 27.76 41.52 29.04
C ILE A 96 28.50 42.02 27.81
N GLU A 97 29.35 41.18 27.21
CA GLU A 97 30.02 41.46 25.95
C GLU A 97 29.00 41.56 24.80
N ASP A 98 29.29 42.40 23.80
CA ASP A 98 28.33 42.74 22.75
C ASP A 98 27.84 41.53 21.92
N GLN A 99 28.48 40.36 22.05
CA GLN A 99 28.15 39.14 21.31
C GLN A 99 26.74 38.59 21.59
N HIS A 100 26.27 38.63 22.85
CA HIS A 100 24.91 38.20 23.23
C HIS A 100 24.12 39.26 24.00
N ARG A 101 24.68 40.47 24.15
CA ARG A 101 24.12 41.56 24.97
C ARG A 101 22.68 41.95 24.62
N LEU A 102 22.29 41.79 23.36
CA LEU A 102 20.95 42.11 22.86
C LEU A 102 20.09 40.87 22.56
N HIS A 103 20.61 39.67 22.85
CA HIS A 103 19.88 38.44 22.62
C HIS A 103 18.97 38.10 23.79
N ASN A 104 17.96 37.29 23.52
CA ASN A 104 17.04 36.79 24.52
C ASN A 104 17.72 35.73 25.41
N MET A 105 18.36 36.21 26.48
CA MET A 105 19.03 35.35 27.46
C MET A 105 18.13 35.08 28.67
N LYS A 106 18.11 33.82 29.10
CA LYS A 106 17.36 33.36 30.26
C LYS A 106 18.22 32.51 31.19
N THR A 107 17.84 32.44 32.46
CA THR A 107 18.44 31.45 33.36
C THR A 107 18.09 30.04 32.89
N PHE A 108 18.93 29.05 33.21
CA PHE A 108 18.64 27.66 32.83
C PHE A 108 17.27 27.17 33.30
N SER A 109 16.84 27.53 34.51
CA SER A 109 15.52 27.13 35.03
C SER A 109 14.38 27.65 34.16
N THR A 110 14.44 28.93 33.80
CA THR A 110 13.40 29.55 32.96
C THR A 110 13.44 29.04 31.53
N ALA A 111 14.64 28.95 30.93
CA ALA A 111 14.82 28.42 29.57
C ALA A 111 14.34 26.96 29.48
N HIS A 112 14.72 26.12 30.44
CA HIS A 112 14.30 24.72 30.50
C HIS A 112 12.77 24.60 30.58
N LYS A 113 12.12 25.37 31.47
CA LYS A 113 10.66 25.35 31.58
C LYS A 113 9.99 25.76 30.26
N GLU A 114 10.40 26.86 29.66
CA GLU A 114 9.78 27.37 28.43
C GLU A 114 10.02 26.45 27.21
N LEU A 115 11.25 25.99 27.02
CA LEU A 115 11.57 25.08 25.92
C LEU A 115 10.89 23.71 26.10
N LEU A 116 10.76 23.22 27.33
CA LEU A 116 10.04 21.98 27.60
C LEU A 116 8.54 22.11 27.27
N GLU A 117 7.90 23.22 27.64
CA GLU A 117 6.50 23.47 27.29
C GLU A 117 6.33 23.67 25.77
N LYS A 118 7.26 24.37 25.10
CA LYS A 118 7.27 24.48 23.64
C LYS A 118 7.40 23.11 22.96
N LEU A 119 8.33 22.27 23.42
CA LEU A 119 8.53 20.91 22.89
C LEU A 119 7.29 20.04 23.09
N LYS A 120 6.62 20.12 24.25
CA LYS A 120 5.36 19.39 24.47
C LYS A 120 4.26 19.87 23.53
N ALA A 121 4.14 21.18 23.31
CA ALA A 121 3.16 21.73 22.38
C ALA A 121 3.44 21.29 20.93
N GLU A 122 4.70 21.37 20.48
CA GLU A 122 5.12 20.88 19.17
C GLU A 122 4.89 19.37 19.01
N GLN A 123 5.17 18.58 20.05
CA GLN A 123 4.89 17.14 20.07
C GLN A 123 3.40 16.84 19.91
N LEU A 124 2.53 17.57 20.63
CA LEU A 124 1.09 17.42 20.52
C LEU A 124 0.59 17.77 19.11
N ILE A 125 1.08 18.86 18.52
CA ILE A 125 0.72 19.27 17.16
C ILE A 125 1.16 18.20 16.15
N LEU A 126 2.38 17.67 16.28
CA LEU A 126 2.87 16.60 15.40
C LEU A 126 2.04 15.32 15.56
N GLN A 127 1.65 14.99 16.78
CA GLN A 127 0.81 13.82 17.04
C GLN A 127 -0.58 13.99 16.42
N GLU A 128 -1.23 15.14 16.60
CA GLU A 128 -2.53 15.44 15.98
C GLU A 128 -2.47 15.40 14.46
N LYS A 129 -1.41 15.96 13.85
CA LYS A 129 -1.20 15.87 12.39
C LYS A 129 -1.02 14.42 11.92
N THR A 130 -0.25 13.63 12.67
CA THR A 130 -0.04 12.22 12.34
C THR A 130 -1.36 11.44 12.41
N ASP A 131 -2.15 11.68 13.45
CA ASP A 131 -3.45 11.04 13.62
C ASP A 131 -4.44 11.45 12.50
N ASP A 132 -4.46 12.73 12.09
CA ASP A 132 -5.31 13.21 10.98
C ASP A 132 -4.86 12.65 9.61
N GLU A 133 -3.56 12.57 9.37
CA GLU A 133 -2.98 11.94 8.18
C GLU A 133 -3.33 10.45 8.11
N ASP A 134 -3.25 9.71 9.23
CA ASP A 134 -3.57 8.28 9.30
C ASP A 134 -5.06 8.03 9.02
N VAL A 135 -5.95 8.81 9.64
CA VAL A 135 -7.40 8.76 9.38
C VAL A 135 -7.73 9.10 7.92
N SER A 136 -7.03 10.07 7.34
CA SER A 136 -7.19 10.46 5.94
C SER A 136 -6.74 9.35 5.00
N LEU A 137 -5.64 8.66 5.31
CA LEU A 137 -5.11 7.53 4.57
C LEU A 137 -6.06 6.32 4.62
N GLU A 138 -6.58 5.97 5.80
CA GLU A 138 -7.58 4.90 5.94
C GLU A 138 -8.85 5.15 5.11
N LYS A 139 -9.37 6.39 5.14
CA LYS A 139 -10.54 6.80 4.35
C LYS A 139 -10.26 6.69 2.85
N TRP A 140 -9.09 7.14 2.41
CA TRP A 140 -8.66 7.04 1.02
C TRP A 140 -8.55 5.57 0.59
N GLU A 141 -7.87 4.73 1.36
CA GLU A 141 -7.68 3.31 1.07
C GLU A 141 -9.03 2.59 0.91
N LYS A 142 -9.96 2.85 1.84
CA LYS A 142 -11.32 2.30 1.78
C LYS A 142 -12.06 2.73 0.52
N SER A 143 -12.00 4.02 0.17
CA SER A 143 -12.65 4.57 -1.02
C SER A 143 -12.13 3.93 -2.31
N GLU A 144 -10.81 3.81 -2.46
CA GLU A 144 -10.19 3.19 -3.64
C GLU A 144 -10.51 1.69 -3.74
N ARG A 145 -10.44 0.97 -2.61
CA ARG A 145 -10.84 -0.43 -2.52
C ARG A 145 -12.29 -0.64 -2.98
N GLU A 146 -13.21 0.21 -2.52
CA GLU A 146 -14.61 0.14 -2.90
C GLU A 146 -14.83 0.44 -4.40
N LYS A 147 -14.14 1.44 -4.96
CA LYS A 147 -14.24 1.78 -6.39
C LYS A 147 -13.79 0.61 -7.28
N LEU A 148 -12.63 0.04 -6.99
CA LEU A 148 -12.10 -1.10 -7.74
C LEU A 148 -12.97 -2.35 -7.55
N GLY A 149 -13.41 -2.60 -6.32
CA GLY A 149 -14.33 -3.69 -5.98
C GLY A 149 -15.64 -3.62 -6.77
N ARG A 150 -16.27 -2.45 -6.83
CA ARG A 150 -17.50 -2.24 -7.63
C ARG A 150 -17.30 -2.53 -9.11
N CYS A 151 -16.17 -2.12 -9.70
CA CYS A 151 -15.88 -2.39 -11.11
C CYS A 151 -15.67 -3.89 -11.38
N SER A 152 -14.95 -4.58 -10.49
CA SER A 152 -14.72 -6.02 -10.57
C SER A 152 -16.04 -6.80 -10.51
N VAL A 153 -16.90 -6.50 -9.53
CA VAL A 153 -18.22 -7.16 -9.40
C VAL A 153 -19.06 -7.00 -10.66
N ARG A 154 -19.12 -5.79 -11.23
CA ARG A 154 -19.86 -5.54 -12.48
C ARG A 154 -19.33 -6.32 -13.67
N LEU A 155 -18.01 -6.45 -13.79
CA LEU A 155 -17.41 -7.23 -14.87
C LEU A 155 -17.72 -8.73 -14.71
N ILE A 156 -17.59 -9.25 -13.49
CA ILE A 156 -17.92 -10.64 -13.17
C ILE A 156 -19.39 -10.93 -13.47
N GLU A 157 -20.29 -10.02 -13.10
CA GLU A 157 -21.73 -10.14 -13.38
C GLU A 157 -22.01 -10.21 -14.89
N ALA A 158 -21.40 -9.34 -15.68
CA ALA A 158 -21.57 -9.33 -17.14
C ALA A 158 -21.05 -10.63 -17.79
N VAL A 159 -19.88 -11.10 -17.38
CA VAL A 159 -19.29 -12.38 -17.82
C VAL A 159 -20.20 -13.56 -17.45
N THR A 160 -20.71 -13.56 -16.23
CA THR A 160 -21.60 -14.61 -15.69
C THR A 160 -22.89 -14.67 -16.51
N LYS A 161 -23.53 -13.53 -16.78
CA LYS A 161 -24.73 -13.46 -17.63
C LYS A 161 -24.48 -14.05 -19.02
N LEU A 162 -23.40 -13.65 -19.68
CA LEU A 162 -23.05 -14.15 -21.01
C LEU A 162 -22.87 -15.68 -21.01
N ARG A 163 -22.14 -16.19 -20.01
CA ARG A 163 -21.95 -17.64 -19.81
C ARG A 163 -23.27 -18.37 -19.63
N ASP A 164 -24.14 -17.88 -18.76
CA ASP A 164 -25.38 -18.58 -18.39
C ASP A 164 -26.35 -18.65 -19.58
N ILE A 165 -26.44 -17.60 -20.40
CA ILE A 165 -27.23 -17.60 -21.64
C ILE A 165 -26.66 -18.60 -22.64
N SER A 166 -25.34 -18.59 -22.83
CA SER A 166 -24.66 -19.49 -23.76
C SER A 166 -24.87 -20.96 -23.35
N LEU A 167 -24.72 -21.26 -22.06
CA LEU A 167 -24.92 -22.59 -21.51
C LEU A 167 -26.38 -23.06 -21.65
N THR A 168 -27.34 -22.18 -21.34
CA THR A 168 -28.77 -22.48 -21.48
C THR A 168 -29.17 -22.76 -22.93
N SER A 169 -28.61 -22.00 -23.89
CA SER A 169 -28.84 -22.23 -25.32
C SER A 169 -28.29 -23.58 -25.77
N VAL A 170 -27.04 -23.91 -25.41
CA VAL A 170 -26.45 -25.23 -25.71
C VAL A 170 -27.27 -26.35 -25.09
N GLN A 171 -27.63 -26.22 -23.81
CA GLN A 171 -28.39 -27.25 -23.10
C GLN A 171 -29.75 -27.50 -23.74
N SER A 172 -30.45 -26.46 -24.19
CA SER A 172 -31.73 -26.57 -24.89
C SER A 172 -31.57 -27.27 -26.25
N SER A 173 -30.59 -26.88 -27.06
CA SER A 173 -30.34 -27.47 -28.38
C SER A 173 -29.88 -28.92 -28.31
N VAL A 174 -29.00 -29.25 -27.34
CA VAL A 174 -28.56 -30.63 -27.08
C VAL A 174 -29.73 -31.50 -26.61
N SER A 175 -30.58 -30.98 -25.72
CA SER A 175 -31.76 -31.70 -25.24
C SER A 175 -32.75 -32.00 -26.38
N ALA A 176 -33.01 -31.02 -27.26
CA ALA A 176 -33.85 -31.21 -28.44
C ALA A 176 -33.29 -32.32 -29.36
N ARG A 177 -31.98 -32.28 -29.64
CA ARG A 177 -31.31 -33.31 -30.45
C ARG A 177 -31.38 -34.69 -29.81
N MET A 178 -31.19 -34.78 -28.50
CA MET A 178 -31.28 -36.04 -27.76
C MET A 178 -32.67 -36.67 -27.89
N VAL A 179 -33.74 -35.86 -27.78
CA VAL A 179 -35.12 -36.33 -27.97
C VAL A 179 -35.34 -36.84 -29.40
N SER A 180 -34.95 -36.07 -30.42
CA SER A 180 -35.11 -36.49 -31.82
C SER A 180 -34.33 -37.76 -32.15
N LEU A 181 -33.09 -37.90 -31.67
CA LEU A 181 -32.30 -39.11 -31.84
C LEU A 181 -32.93 -40.33 -31.15
N LYS A 182 -33.45 -40.15 -29.92
CA LYS A 182 -34.13 -41.22 -29.20
C LYS A 182 -35.39 -41.69 -29.92
N THR A 183 -36.20 -40.76 -30.41
CA THR A 183 -37.41 -41.08 -31.19
C THR A 183 -37.05 -41.82 -32.48
N SER A 184 -36.11 -41.28 -33.26
CA SER A 184 -35.65 -41.90 -34.51
C SER A 184 -35.10 -43.31 -34.28
N LYS A 185 -34.28 -43.52 -33.24
CA LYS A 185 -33.76 -44.83 -32.87
C LYS A 185 -34.89 -45.83 -32.56
N SER A 186 -35.84 -45.45 -31.71
CA SER A 186 -36.98 -46.32 -31.38
C SER A 186 -37.83 -46.67 -32.60
N SER A 187 -38.11 -45.70 -33.48
CA SER A 187 -38.87 -45.90 -34.71
C SER A 187 -38.13 -46.85 -35.67
N MET A 188 -36.81 -46.70 -35.82
CA MET A 188 -35.98 -47.60 -36.62
C MET A 188 -35.94 -49.03 -36.06
N GLU A 189 -35.75 -49.18 -34.74
CA GLU A 189 -35.75 -50.49 -34.08
C GLU A 189 -37.10 -51.21 -34.19
N ALA A 190 -38.21 -50.47 -34.09
CA ALA A 190 -39.55 -51.01 -34.28
C ALA A 190 -39.75 -51.50 -35.72
N ALA A 191 -39.36 -50.70 -36.72
CA ALA A 191 -39.48 -51.07 -38.12
C ALA A 191 -38.58 -52.26 -38.51
N GLN A 192 -37.36 -52.36 -37.96
CA GLN A 192 -36.47 -53.50 -38.20
C GLN A 192 -37.01 -54.83 -37.65
N LYS A 193 -37.81 -54.78 -36.58
CA LYS A 193 -38.43 -55.96 -35.97
C LYS A 193 -39.72 -56.39 -36.65
N GLU A 194 -40.32 -55.53 -37.47
CA GLU A 194 -41.55 -55.85 -38.18
C GLU A 194 -41.29 -56.86 -39.29
N LYS A 195 -42.06 -57.95 -39.29
CA LYS A 195 -41.93 -59.04 -40.26
C LYS A 195 -42.96 -58.93 -41.38
N ASP A 196 -44.10 -58.29 -41.12
CA ASP A 196 -45.12 -58.09 -42.14
C ASP A 196 -44.72 -56.98 -43.12
N THR A 197 -44.67 -57.32 -44.40
CA THR A 197 -44.18 -56.40 -45.45
C THR A 197 -45.09 -55.19 -45.62
N PHE A 198 -46.40 -55.37 -45.53
CA PHE A 198 -47.35 -54.26 -45.70
C PHE A 198 -47.27 -53.29 -44.52
N ARG A 199 -47.22 -53.81 -43.29
CA ARG A 199 -47.10 -52.99 -42.07
C ARG A 199 -45.77 -52.25 -42.00
N PHE A 200 -44.67 -52.88 -42.43
CA PHE A 200 -43.38 -52.19 -42.58
C PHE A 200 -43.48 -50.98 -43.53
N LEU A 201 -44.07 -51.16 -44.71
CA LEU A 201 -44.22 -50.08 -45.70
C LEU A 201 -45.12 -48.95 -45.18
N GLN A 202 -46.16 -49.26 -44.40
CA GLN A 202 -47.00 -48.25 -43.74
C GLN A 202 -46.22 -47.43 -42.69
N MET A 203 -45.31 -48.06 -41.94
CA MET A 203 -44.51 -47.38 -40.91
C MET A 203 -43.34 -46.56 -41.47
N TYR A 204 -42.79 -46.95 -42.62
CA TYR A 204 -41.54 -46.39 -43.17
C TYR A 204 -41.59 -44.87 -43.35
N SER A 205 -42.74 -44.32 -43.78
CA SER A 205 -42.92 -42.86 -43.93
C SER A 205 -42.64 -42.09 -42.64
N GLN A 206 -43.15 -42.60 -41.50
CA GLN A 206 -42.92 -41.98 -40.19
C GLN A 206 -41.48 -42.14 -39.74
N VAL A 207 -40.88 -43.33 -39.94
CA VAL A 207 -39.47 -43.59 -39.61
C VAL A 207 -38.56 -42.64 -40.38
N HIS A 208 -38.82 -42.46 -41.68
CA HIS A 208 -38.06 -41.54 -42.51
C HIS A 208 -38.20 -40.09 -42.00
N GLN A 209 -39.41 -39.66 -41.65
CA GLN A 209 -39.64 -38.34 -41.09
C GLN A 209 -38.90 -38.12 -39.77
N ASP A 210 -38.88 -39.11 -38.87
CA ASP A 210 -38.19 -39.03 -37.59
C ASP A 210 -36.66 -38.94 -37.77
N VAL A 211 -36.11 -39.69 -38.73
CA VAL A 211 -34.68 -39.63 -39.11
C VAL A 211 -34.33 -38.26 -39.68
N GLU A 212 -35.13 -37.72 -40.61
CA GLU A 212 -34.86 -36.40 -41.19
C GLU A 212 -35.02 -35.28 -40.15
N LYS A 213 -35.99 -35.36 -39.25
CA LYS A 213 -36.12 -34.44 -38.10
C LYS A 213 -34.88 -34.48 -37.21
N ALA A 214 -34.33 -35.66 -36.92
CA ALA A 214 -33.12 -35.80 -36.10
C ALA A 214 -31.88 -35.23 -36.79
N LYS A 215 -31.77 -35.36 -38.12
CA LYS A 215 -30.68 -34.75 -38.91
C LYS A 215 -30.79 -33.23 -38.98
N ALA A 216 -32.01 -32.70 -39.01
CA ALA A 216 -32.28 -31.27 -39.16
C ALA A 216 -32.08 -30.44 -37.88
N VAL A 217 -31.80 -31.06 -36.72
CA VAL A 217 -31.57 -30.31 -35.48
C VAL A 217 -30.25 -29.55 -35.53
N ASP A 218 -30.36 -28.23 -35.67
CA ASP A 218 -29.23 -27.30 -35.59
C ASP A 218 -28.82 -27.05 -34.13
N LEU A 219 -27.57 -27.37 -33.81
CA LEU A 219 -26.98 -27.16 -32.49
C LEU A 219 -26.49 -25.73 -32.24
N ARG A 220 -26.32 -24.94 -33.31
CA ARG A 220 -25.84 -23.55 -33.22
C ARG A 220 -26.96 -22.57 -32.89
N LYS A 221 -28.21 -23.00 -33.03
CA LYS A 221 -29.40 -22.20 -32.74
C LYS A 221 -29.32 -21.60 -31.33
N GLY A 222 -29.29 -20.26 -31.29
CA GLY A 222 -29.20 -19.46 -30.05
C GLY A 222 -27.79 -19.04 -29.63
N LEU A 223 -26.73 -19.52 -30.30
CA LEU A 223 -25.34 -19.07 -30.12
C LEU A 223 -24.91 -18.01 -31.14
N GLU A 224 -25.71 -17.84 -32.20
CA GLU A 224 -25.48 -16.88 -33.25
C GLU A 224 -25.36 -15.44 -32.72
N PRO A 225 -24.60 -14.57 -33.42
CA PRO A 225 -24.64 -13.14 -33.16
C PRO A 225 -26.06 -12.59 -33.13
N GLY A 226 -26.32 -11.69 -32.20
CA GLY A 226 -27.66 -11.20 -31.93
C GLY A 226 -27.65 -10.11 -30.88
N SER A 227 -28.67 -9.24 -30.95
CA SER A 227 -28.73 -7.99 -30.17
C SER A 227 -28.47 -8.18 -28.68
N HIS A 228 -29.01 -9.25 -28.09
CA HIS A 228 -28.84 -9.53 -26.67
C HIS A 228 -27.41 -9.94 -26.30
N ARG A 229 -26.80 -10.85 -27.07
CA ARG A 229 -25.42 -11.30 -26.87
C ARG A 229 -24.44 -10.15 -27.11
N ASP A 230 -24.63 -9.42 -28.20
CA ASP A 230 -23.73 -8.35 -28.60
C ASP A 230 -23.80 -7.18 -27.59
N LYS A 231 -24.98 -6.91 -27.03
CA LYS A 231 -25.13 -5.97 -25.90
C LYS A 231 -24.35 -6.41 -24.66
N LEU A 232 -24.40 -7.68 -24.29
CA LEU A 232 -23.64 -8.21 -23.15
C LEU A 232 -22.13 -8.15 -23.37
N VAL A 233 -21.66 -8.47 -24.58
CA VAL A 233 -20.25 -8.36 -24.96
C VAL A 233 -19.79 -6.91 -24.88
N GLU A 234 -20.61 -5.97 -25.34
CA GLU A 234 -20.33 -4.54 -25.25
C GLU A 234 -20.32 -4.05 -23.80
N GLU A 235 -21.25 -4.48 -22.96
CA GLU A 235 -21.25 -4.20 -21.51
C GLU A 235 -19.97 -4.75 -20.84
N MET A 236 -19.53 -5.96 -21.20
CA MET A 236 -18.28 -6.54 -20.70
C MET A 236 -17.07 -5.69 -21.11
N ARG A 237 -16.99 -5.28 -22.37
CA ARG A 237 -15.91 -4.42 -22.88
C ARG A 237 -15.85 -3.11 -22.11
N GLN A 238 -16.98 -2.42 -21.97
CA GLN A 238 -17.07 -1.15 -21.25
C GLN A 238 -16.72 -1.29 -19.76
N ASN A 239 -17.17 -2.37 -19.11
CA ASN A 239 -16.82 -2.63 -17.71
C ASN A 239 -15.31 -2.93 -17.56
N GLY A 240 -14.72 -3.68 -18.50
CA GLY A 240 -13.28 -3.96 -18.54
C GLY A 240 -12.45 -2.69 -18.70
N GLU A 241 -12.80 -1.82 -19.65
CA GLU A 241 -12.13 -0.52 -19.86
C GLU A 241 -12.21 0.38 -18.63
N LYS A 242 -13.38 0.43 -17.99
CA LYS A 242 -13.56 1.16 -16.72
C LYS A 242 -12.66 0.60 -15.63
N MET A 243 -12.56 -0.72 -15.50
CA MET A 243 -11.71 -1.36 -14.49
C MET A 243 -10.23 -1.04 -14.72
N VAL A 244 -9.75 -1.14 -15.96
CA VAL A 244 -8.36 -0.76 -16.31
C VAL A 244 -8.11 0.71 -15.98
N LYS A 245 -9.01 1.62 -16.38
CA LYS A 245 -8.89 3.05 -16.06
C LYS A 245 -8.85 3.31 -14.56
N GLN A 246 -9.70 2.66 -13.77
CA GLN A 246 -9.70 2.79 -12.31
C GLN A 246 -8.39 2.25 -11.70
N ALA A 247 -7.87 1.13 -12.18
CA ALA A 247 -6.60 0.58 -11.72
C ALA A 247 -5.42 1.53 -12.04
N SER A 248 -5.40 2.13 -13.23
CA SER A 248 -4.39 3.13 -13.59
C SER A 248 -4.48 4.39 -12.72
N GLN A 249 -5.70 4.87 -12.43
CA GLN A 249 -5.92 6.01 -11.53
C GLN A 249 -5.43 5.70 -10.11
N PHE A 250 -5.79 4.53 -9.58
CA PHE A 250 -5.31 4.05 -8.28
C PHE A 250 -3.78 4.02 -8.22
N TRP A 251 -3.14 3.51 -9.28
CA TRP A 251 -1.67 3.47 -9.34
C TRP A 251 -1.06 4.87 -9.38
N GLY A 252 -1.63 5.80 -10.14
CA GLY A 252 -1.22 7.20 -10.14
C GLY A 252 -1.36 7.86 -8.76
N SER A 253 -2.46 7.58 -8.05
CA SER A 253 -2.67 8.09 -6.69
C SER A 253 -1.71 7.49 -5.67
N LEU A 254 -1.38 6.20 -5.77
CA LEU A 254 -0.37 5.56 -4.90
C LEU A 254 1.01 6.17 -5.10
N LEU A 255 1.38 6.45 -6.35
CA LEU A 255 2.58 7.22 -6.62
C LEU A 255 2.47 8.54 -5.86
N THR A 256 1.40 9.33 -6.09
CA THR A 256 1.14 10.64 -5.43
C THR A 256 1.36 10.65 -3.92
N LEU A 257 0.97 9.56 -3.24
CA LEU A 257 1.13 9.40 -1.80
C LEU A 257 2.58 9.15 -1.36
N VAL A 258 3.39 8.49 -2.18
CA VAL A 258 4.75 8.05 -1.82
C VAL A 258 5.81 9.12 -2.11
N ASP A 259 5.67 9.91 -3.17
CA ASP A 259 6.73 10.86 -3.58
C ASP A 259 6.20 12.15 -4.25
N PRO A 260 5.43 12.99 -3.52
CA PRO A 260 4.62 14.08 -4.09
C PRO A 260 5.34 15.00 -5.08
N GLU A 261 6.66 15.11 -4.96
CA GLU A 261 7.52 16.02 -5.72
C GLU A 261 8.05 15.45 -7.05
N HIS A 262 8.07 14.13 -7.26
CA HIS A 262 8.69 13.50 -8.46
C HIS A 262 7.70 12.79 -9.42
N HIS A 263 6.39 13.01 -9.27
CA HIS A 263 5.38 12.23 -10.03
C HIS A 263 5.23 12.51 -11.52
N GLN A 264 5.78 13.60 -12.05
CA GLN A 264 5.64 13.92 -13.46
C GLN A 264 6.41 12.98 -14.40
N GLU A 265 7.34 12.16 -13.91
CA GLU A 265 8.20 11.32 -14.76
C GLU A 265 7.69 9.89 -15.00
N LEU A 266 6.63 9.45 -14.32
CA LEU A 266 6.13 8.06 -14.46
C LEU A 266 4.90 7.91 -15.36
N VAL A 267 4.47 8.97 -16.04
CA VAL A 267 3.58 8.82 -17.19
C VAL A 267 4.40 8.12 -18.28
N PRO A 268 4.00 6.94 -18.79
CA PRO A 268 4.58 6.44 -20.02
C PRO A 268 4.30 7.51 -21.07
N THR A 269 5.33 8.26 -21.45
CA THR A 269 5.33 9.06 -22.65
C THR A 269 5.22 8.06 -23.78
N ASP A 270 3.99 7.80 -24.22
CA ASP A 270 3.75 7.01 -25.41
C ASP A 270 4.51 7.69 -26.57
N SER A 271 5.46 6.98 -27.16
CA SER A 271 5.95 7.31 -28.52
C SER A 271 6.94 6.32 -29.12
N HIS A 272 6.96 5.04 -28.71
CA HIS A 272 7.46 3.98 -29.60
C HIS A 272 6.70 2.68 -29.34
N LEU A 273 5.45 2.61 -29.83
CA LEU A 273 4.80 1.33 -30.08
C LEU A 273 5.59 0.61 -31.19
N ILE A 274 6.61 -0.16 -30.80
CA ILE A 274 7.33 -1.03 -31.70
C ILE A 274 6.44 -2.26 -31.91
N PHE A 275 5.78 -2.31 -33.07
CA PHE A 275 5.08 -3.52 -33.49
C PHE A 275 6.10 -4.59 -33.88
N GLU A 276 6.39 -5.54 -33.00
CA GLU A 276 7.24 -6.69 -33.30
C GLU A 276 6.41 -7.81 -33.98
N PRO A 277 6.65 -8.13 -35.26
CA PRO A 277 5.86 -9.13 -35.98
C PRO A 277 6.05 -10.57 -35.46
N GLN A 278 7.04 -10.81 -34.60
CA GLN A 278 7.39 -12.15 -34.13
C GLN A 278 6.56 -12.62 -32.93
N SER A 279 5.78 -11.72 -32.32
CA SER A 279 4.87 -12.02 -31.21
C SER A 279 3.42 -12.26 -31.64
N LEU A 280 3.18 -12.40 -32.96
CA LEU A 280 1.85 -12.72 -33.50
C LEU A 280 1.41 -14.09 -32.97
N GLY A 281 0.39 -14.10 -32.11
CA GLY A 281 -0.30 -15.32 -31.71
C GLY A 281 -0.91 -16.04 -32.92
N PRO A 282 -1.30 -17.32 -32.78
CA PRO A 282 -1.69 -18.21 -33.90
C PRO A 282 -2.94 -17.82 -34.73
N GLY A 283 -3.42 -16.58 -34.63
CA GLY A 283 -4.53 -16.04 -35.41
C GLY A 283 -4.25 -14.68 -36.06
N MET A 284 -3.02 -14.14 -35.98
CA MET A 284 -2.68 -12.85 -36.60
C MET A 284 -1.77 -13.01 -37.82
N SER A 285 -2.05 -12.25 -38.87
CA SER A 285 -1.21 -12.17 -40.08
C SER A 285 -1.06 -10.72 -40.54
N LEU A 286 0.01 -10.44 -41.27
CA LEU A 286 0.33 -9.09 -41.76
C LEU A 286 0.12 -9.00 -43.28
N SER A 287 -0.31 -7.85 -43.77
CA SER A 287 -0.27 -7.56 -45.21
C SER A 287 1.18 -7.51 -45.71
N LYS A 288 1.37 -7.74 -47.02
CA LYS A 288 2.70 -7.74 -47.65
C LYS A 288 3.45 -6.41 -47.50
N ASP A 289 2.73 -5.30 -47.46
CA ASP A 289 3.26 -3.95 -47.25
C ASP A 289 3.50 -3.61 -45.77
N LYS A 290 3.20 -4.56 -44.85
CA LYS A 290 3.30 -4.43 -43.40
C LYS A 290 2.46 -3.30 -42.79
N ARG A 291 1.45 -2.79 -43.52
CA ARG A 291 0.58 -1.69 -43.07
C ARG A 291 -0.75 -2.14 -42.48
N LYS A 292 -1.11 -3.42 -42.61
CA LYS A 292 -2.36 -3.96 -42.09
C LYS A 292 -2.12 -5.22 -41.30
N VAL A 293 -2.75 -5.31 -40.13
CA VAL A 293 -2.83 -6.53 -39.33
C VAL A 293 -4.20 -7.15 -39.55
N PHE A 294 -4.22 -8.44 -39.86
CA PHE A 294 -5.42 -9.26 -39.92
C PHE A 294 -5.45 -10.14 -38.67
N HIS A 295 -6.59 -10.18 -38.00
CA HIS A 295 -6.85 -11.13 -36.93
C HIS A 295 -7.99 -12.04 -37.37
N ASN A 296 -7.67 -13.32 -37.55
CA ASN A 296 -8.61 -14.37 -37.83
C ASN A 296 -9.08 -14.97 -36.50
N SER A 297 -10.28 -14.54 -36.08
CA SER A 297 -10.97 -15.16 -34.95
C SER A 297 -11.99 -16.18 -35.46
N TYR A 298 -12.43 -17.08 -34.58
CA TYR A 298 -13.57 -17.97 -34.85
C TYR A 298 -14.88 -17.20 -35.14
N LEU A 299 -14.91 -15.88 -34.93
CA LEU A 299 -16.05 -14.98 -35.14
C LEU A 299 -15.96 -14.19 -36.47
N GLY A 300 -14.93 -14.42 -37.29
CA GLY A 300 -14.70 -13.72 -38.56
C GLY A 300 -13.34 -13.02 -38.64
N GLN A 301 -13.03 -12.50 -39.82
CA GLN A 301 -11.78 -11.79 -40.10
C GLN A 301 -11.95 -10.30 -39.83
N CYS A 302 -11.21 -9.78 -38.84
CA CYS A 302 -11.12 -8.34 -38.59
C CYS A 302 -9.77 -7.83 -39.11
N CYS A 303 -9.74 -6.64 -39.69
CA CYS A 303 -8.50 -5.99 -40.10
C CYS A 303 -8.39 -4.59 -39.49
N ALA A 304 -7.18 -4.24 -39.08
CA ALA A 304 -6.83 -2.90 -38.64
C ALA A 304 -5.70 -2.38 -39.53
N THR A 305 -5.83 -1.12 -39.99
CA THR A 305 -4.77 -0.44 -40.73
C THR A 305 -3.90 0.27 -39.70
N LEU A 306 -2.61 -0.06 -39.69
CA LEU A 306 -1.61 0.64 -38.90
C LEU A 306 -1.38 1.99 -39.59
N LEU A 307 -1.83 3.07 -38.93
CA LEU A 307 -1.41 4.42 -39.26
C LEU A 307 -0.07 4.63 -38.55
N ILE A 308 1.02 4.31 -39.25
CA ILE A 308 2.39 4.62 -38.84
C ILE A 308 2.78 5.95 -39.47
#